data_AF-A0A7S0F0E2-F1
#
_entry.id   AF-A0A7S0F0E2-F1
#
_cell.length_a   1.000
_cell.length_b   1.000
_cell.length_c   1.000
_cell.angle_alpha   90.00
_cell.angle_beta   90.00
_cell.angle_gamma   90.00
#
_symmetry.space_group_name_H-M   'P 1'
#
loop_
_entity.id
_entity.type
_entity.pdbx_description
1 polymer ?
#
loop_
_entity_poly.entity_id
_entity_poly.type
_entity_poly.pdbx_seq_one_letter_code
_entity_poly.pdbx_strand_id
1 'polypeptide(L)'
;GLSSETIGQVLRQLGAARLTEANTRALYPELLKRLDDASDSVRLKVCAPLVDFLHATNYSTNYSSDGANFDRTNFQYLLRGLLVHLDDASAEIQQAVLAVLEEAVAVDATVLSDEVRAVRERHRSTKLCDALLQRAQEAGAGQLV
;
A
#
# COMPACT_ATOMS: atom_id res chain seq x y z
N GLY A 1 -1.00 -5.39 22.19
CA GLY A 1 -0.08 -4.97 21.11
C GLY A 1 -0.11 -3.46 20.99
N LEU A 2 0.95 -2.84 20.45
CA LEU A 2 1.00 -1.39 20.22
C LEU A 2 -0.19 -0.94 19.34
N SER A 3 -0.78 0.21 19.68
CA SER A 3 -1.91 0.78 18.93
C SER A 3 -1.47 1.20 17.53
N SER A 4 -2.38 1.18 16.56
CA SER A 4 -2.11 1.61 15.17
C SER A 4 -1.58 3.04 15.11
N GLU A 5 -2.07 3.92 16.00
CA GLU A 5 -1.63 5.31 16.12
C GLU A 5 -0.16 5.41 16.60
N THR A 6 0.23 4.58 17.57
CA THR A 6 1.61 4.50 18.05
C THR A 6 2.57 4.02 16.95
N ILE A 7 2.14 3.08 16.11
CA ILE A 7 2.93 2.60 14.98
C ILE A 7 3.14 3.71 13.95
N GLY A 8 2.07 4.46 13.60
CA GLY A 8 2.17 5.61 12.70
C GLY A 8 3.10 6.70 13.26
N GLN A 9 3.02 7.01 14.56
CA GLN A 9 3.94 7.96 15.19
C GLN A 9 5.40 7.49 15.12
N VAL A 10 5.67 6.21 15.38
CA VAL A 10 7.03 5.66 15.30
C VAL A 10 7.55 5.71 13.86
N LEU A 11 6.73 5.39 12.86
CA LEU A 11 7.10 5.48 11.44
C LEU A 11 7.48 6.91 11.05
N ARG A 12 6.64 7.89 11.42
CA ARG A 12 6.90 9.30 11.14
C ARG A 12 8.13 9.85 11.88
N GLN A 13 8.43 9.34 13.09
CA GLN A 13 9.60 9.75 13.86
C GLN A 13 10.91 9.10 13.40
N LEU A 14 10.86 7.86 12.90
CA LEU A 14 12.05 7.16 12.37
C LEU A 14 12.46 7.72 11.01
N GLY A 15 11.48 8.09 10.17
CA GLY A 15 11.70 8.52 8.79
C GLY A 15 12.32 7.44 7.91
N ALA A 16 12.41 7.70 6.60
CA ALA A 16 13.02 6.77 5.64
C ALA A 16 14.48 6.41 5.98
N ALA A 17 15.18 7.29 6.69
CA ALA A 17 16.60 7.12 7.06
C ALA A 17 16.86 5.99 8.08
N ARG A 18 15.83 5.44 8.74
CA ARG A 18 15.98 4.37 9.76
C ARG A 18 15.19 3.10 9.48
N LEU A 19 14.42 3.05 8.40
CA LEU A 19 13.82 1.81 7.90
C LEU A 19 14.89 1.01 7.16
N THR A 20 15.44 0.00 7.84
CA THR A 20 16.28 -1.01 7.21
C THR A 20 15.39 -1.99 6.45
N GLU A 21 15.94 -2.67 5.45
CA GLU A 21 15.26 -3.74 4.73
C GLU A 21 14.61 -4.77 5.69
N ALA A 22 15.35 -5.21 6.71
CA ALA A 22 14.86 -6.18 7.68
C ALA A 22 13.61 -5.69 8.42
N ASN A 23 13.62 -4.42 8.87
CA ASN A 23 12.49 -3.85 9.59
C ASN A 23 11.30 -3.58 8.65
N THR A 24 11.56 -3.14 7.42
CA THR A 24 10.52 -2.99 6.39
C THR A 24 9.79 -4.30 6.17
N ARG A 25 10.55 -5.40 5.94
CA ARG A 25 10.01 -6.75 5.69
C ARG A 25 9.28 -7.34 6.88
N ALA A 26 9.63 -6.96 8.09
CA ALA A 26 8.92 -7.37 9.30
C ALA A 26 7.64 -6.55 9.53
N LEU A 27 7.63 -5.27 9.15
CA LEU A 27 6.58 -4.33 9.54
C LEU A 27 5.34 -4.41 8.65
N TYR A 28 5.48 -4.34 7.32
CA TYR A 28 4.31 -4.25 6.45
C TYR A 28 3.38 -5.47 6.54
N PRO A 29 3.87 -6.72 6.75
CA PRO A 29 2.96 -7.85 6.96
C PRO A 29 2.13 -7.71 8.23
N GLU A 30 2.69 -7.13 9.30
CA GLU A 30 1.95 -6.87 10.54
C GLU A 30 0.90 -5.77 10.37
N LEU A 31 1.15 -4.78 9.52
CA LEU A 31 0.15 -3.78 9.14
C LEU A 31 -0.98 -4.41 8.32
N LEU A 32 -0.65 -5.24 7.33
CA LEU A 32 -1.64 -5.96 6.52
C LEU A 32 -2.55 -6.85 7.38
N LYS A 33 -1.99 -7.61 8.33
CA LYS A 33 -2.78 -8.45 9.25
C LYS A 33 -3.84 -7.68 10.04
N ARG A 34 -3.71 -6.35 10.22
CA ARG A 34 -4.74 -5.54 10.89
C ARG A 34 -5.96 -5.27 10.01
N LEU A 35 -5.85 -5.43 8.69
CA LEU A 35 -7.00 -5.37 7.78
C LEU A 35 -7.87 -6.63 7.85
N ASP A 36 -7.32 -7.76 8.34
CA ASP A 36 -8.06 -8.99 8.63
C ASP A 36 -8.76 -8.99 10.01
N ASP A 37 -8.66 -7.90 10.78
CA ASP A 37 -9.25 -7.81 12.11
C ASP A 37 -10.78 -7.78 12.04
N ALA A 38 -11.46 -8.45 12.98
CA ALA A 38 -12.92 -8.47 13.04
C ALA A 38 -13.55 -7.08 13.33
N SER A 39 -12.75 -6.13 13.83
CA SER A 39 -13.19 -4.77 14.14
C SER A 39 -12.91 -3.80 12.99
N ASP A 40 -13.96 -3.27 12.37
CA ASP A 40 -13.87 -2.19 11.38
C ASP A 40 -13.03 -1.01 11.86
N SER A 41 -13.09 -0.66 13.14
CA SER A 41 -12.26 0.42 13.68
C SER A 41 -10.77 0.11 13.59
N VAL A 42 -10.35 -1.15 13.77
CA VAL A 42 -8.95 -1.55 13.62
C VAL A 42 -8.54 -1.51 12.15
N ARG A 43 -9.39 -2.06 11.26
CA ARG A 43 -9.18 -2.05 9.81
C ARG A 43 -9.03 -0.63 9.25
N LEU A 44 -9.87 0.30 9.69
CA LEU A 44 -9.80 1.71 9.29
C LEU A 44 -8.53 2.39 9.84
N LYS A 45 -8.22 2.18 11.13
CA LYS A 45 -7.07 2.85 11.78
C LYS A 45 -5.71 2.42 11.24
N VAL A 46 -5.59 1.25 10.61
CA VAL A 46 -4.30 0.82 10.03
C VAL A 46 -4.02 1.44 8.67
N CYS A 47 -5.02 1.99 7.98
CA CYS A 47 -4.83 2.61 6.66
C CYS A 47 -3.86 3.80 6.72
N ALA A 48 -3.93 4.65 7.76
CA ALA A 48 -2.98 5.77 7.90
C ALA A 48 -1.52 5.30 8.10
N PRO A 49 -1.20 4.35 9.01
CA PRO A 49 0.14 3.75 9.07
C PRO A 49 0.62 3.08 7.79
N LEU A 50 -0.28 2.52 6.96
CA LEU A 50 0.08 1.96 5.66
C LEU A 50 0.52 3.04 4.67
N VAL A 51 -0.14 4.21 4.67
CA VAL A 51 0.31 5.39 3.90
C VAL A 51 1.67 5.86 4.40
N ASP A 52 1.82 6.06 5.72
CA ASP A 52 3.10 6.47 6.32
C ASP A 52 4.23 5.49 5.96
N PHE A 53 3.93 4.18 5.92
CA PHE A 53 4.87 3.15 5.51
C PHE A 53 5.31 3.36 4.05
N LEU A 54 4.38 3.50 3.11
CA LEU A 54 4.68 3.72 1.69
C LEU A 54 5.60 4.95 1.51
N HIS A 55 5.29 6.06 2.18
CA HIS A 55 6.08 7.29 2.15
C HIS A 55 7.48 7.15 2.76
N ALA A 56 7.65 6.22 3.70
CA ALA A 56 8.93 6.00 4.38
C ALA A 56 9.82 4.96 3.67
N THR A 57 9.33 4.25 2.66
CA THR A 57 10.13 3.28 1.91
C THR A 57 10.99 3.95 0.83
N ASN A 58 12.22 3.45 0.66
CA ASN A 58 13.04 3.70 -0.51
C ASN A 58 12.88 2.50 -1.45
N TYR A 59 11.92 2.61 -2.35
CA TYR A 59 11.58 1.57 -3.30
C TYR A 59 12.59 1.47 -4.44
N SER A 60 12.97 0.25 -4.82
CA SER A 60 13.74 0.00 -6.04
C SER A 60 13.30 -1.29 -6.73
N THR A 61 13.26 -1.23 -8.06
CA THR A 61 13.07 -2.42 -8.91
C THR A 61 14.35 -3.23 -9.06
N ASN A 62 15.51 -2.70 -8.66
CA ASN A 62 16.81 -3.33 -8.72
C ASN A 62 17.52 -3.25 -7.35
N TYR A 63 17.58 -4.37 -6.63
CA TYR A 63 18.19 -4.48 -5.29
C TYR A 63 19.66 -4.05 -5.22
N SER A 64 20.32 -3.88 -6.38
CA SER A 64 21.69 -3.41 -6.50
C SER A 64 21.86 -1.90 -6.22
N SER A 65 20.76 -1.14 -6.06
CA SER A 65 20.82 0.29 -5.76
C SER A 65 21.14 0.54 -4.28
N ASP A 66 22.21 1.27 -4.00
CA ASP A 66 22.60 1.65 -2.64
C ASP A 66 21.45 2.38 -1.92
N GLY A 67 20.96 1.78 -0.82
CA GLY A 67 19.99 2.38 0.10
C GLY A 67 18.53 1.97 -0.10
N ALA A 68 18.19 1.10 -1.06
CA ALA A 68 16.82 0.56 -1.16
C ALA A 68 16.48 -0.27 0.08
N ASN A 69 15.26 -0.11 0.61
CA ASN A 69 14.77 -0.86 1.76
C ASN A 69 13.45 -1.58 1.48
N PHE A 70 12.93 -1.46 0.25
CA PHE A 70 11.71 -2.07 -0.22
C PHE A 70 11.82 -2.37 -1.71
N ASP A 71 11.39 -3.55 -2.15
CA ASP A 71 11.58 -4.01 -3.51
C ASP A 71 10.28 -4.35 -4.21
N ARG A 72 10.38 -4.67 -5.49
CA ARG A 72 9.24 -5.09 -6.31
C ARG A 72 8.47 -6.27 -5.71
N THR A 73 9.16 -7.28 -5.19
CA THR A 73 8.51 -8.49 -4.66
C THR A 73 7.66 -8.19 -3.44
N ASN A 74 8.22 -7.45 -2.48
CA ASN A 74 7.50 -7.06 -1.26
C ASN A 74 6.40 -6.04 -1.56
N PHE A 75 6.61 -5.15 -2.54
CA PHE A 75 5.57 -4.22 -2.99
C PHE A 75 4.38 -4.94 -3.64
N GLN A 76 4.62 -5.90 -4.52
CA GLN A 76 3.56 -6.75 -5.09
C GLN A 76 2.78 -7.50 -4.01
N TYR A 77 3.47 -8.03 -3.01
CA TYR A 77 2.81 -8.68 -1.88
C TYR A 77 1.91 -7.70 -1.12
N LEU A 78 2.41 -6.49 -0.84
CA LEU A 78 1.65 -5.43 -0.17
C LEU A 78 0.38 -5.09 -0.96
N LEU A 79 0.52 -4.84 -2.26
CA LEU A 79 -0.59 -4.52 -3.15
C LEU A 79 -1.65 -5.62 -3.18
N ARG A 80 -1.24 -6.89 -3.30
CA ARG A 80 -2.18 -8.02 -3.28
C ARG A 80 -2.98 -8.08 -1.99
N GLY A 81 -2.34 -7.83 -0.85
CA GLY A 81 -3.02 -7.75 0.44
C GLY A 81 -4.06 -6.63 0.48
N LEU A 82 -3.68 -5.41 0.07
CA LEU A 82 -4.59 -4.26 0.01
C LEU A 82 -5.76 -4.50 -0.95
N LEU A 83 -5.50 -5.07 -2.13
CA LEU A 83 -6.52 -5.28 -3.15
C LEU A 83 -7.65 -6.22 -2.72
N VAL A 84 -7.38 -7.18 -1.83
CA VAL A 84 -8.44 -8.00 -1.22
C VAL A 84 -9.47 -7.11 -0.48
N HIS A 85 -8.99 -6.12 0.27
CA HIS A 85 -9.84 -5.21 1.05
C HIS A 85 -10.41 -4.04 0.23
N LEU A 86 -9.93 -3.83 -1.00
CA LEU A 86 -10.61 -2.93 -1.94
C LEU A 86 -11.98 -3.49 -2.37
N ASP A 87 -12.19 -4.80 -2.26
CA ASP A 87 -13.49 -5.45 -2.49
C ASP A 87 -14.27 -5.74 -1.18
N ASP A 88 -13.95 -5.06 -0.08
CA ASP A 88 -14.60 -5.26 1.21
C ASP A 88 -16.13 -5.03 1.14
N ALA A 89 -16.89 -5.65 2.05
CA ALA A 89 -18.33 -5.40 2.13
C ALA A 89 -18.66 -3.98 2.66
N SER A 90 -17.78 -3.39 3.46
CA SER A 90 -17.91 -2.03 4.00
C SER A 90 -17.35 -1.00 3.03
N ALA A 91 -18.21 -0.10 2.56
CA ALA A 91 -17.83 1.00 1.68
C ALA A 91 -16.80 1.95 2.34
N GLU A 92 -16.84 2.11 3.66
CA GLU A 92 -15.87 2.95 4.39
C GLU A 92 -14.46 2.38 4.30
N ILE A 93 -14.33 1.05 4.38
CA ILE A 93 -13.04 0.37 4.29
C ILE A 93 -12.55 0.33 2.84
N GLN A 94 -13.45 0.11 1.88
CA GLN A 94 -13.11 0.24 0.47
C GLN A 94 -12.47 1.59 0.18
N GLN A 95 -13.05 2.68 0.70
CA GLN A 95 -12.52 4.03 0.48
C GLN A 95 -11.21 4.28 1.24
N ALA A 96 -11.09 3.79 2.47
CA ALA A 96 -9.83 3.92 3.23
C ALA A 96 -8.68 3.16 2.54
N VAL A 97 -8.94 1.97 2.03
CA VAL A 97 -7.95 1.16 1.29
C VAL A 97 -7.66 1.75 -0.09
N LEU A 98 -8.67 2.31 -0.77
CA LEU A 98 -8.47 3.04 -2.02
C LEU A 98 -7.46 4.18 -1.82
N ALA A 99 -7.62 4.99 -0.77
CA ALA A 99 -6.68 6.07 -0.47
C ALA A 99 -5.24 5.57 -0.26
N VAL A 100 -5.05 4.41 0.38
CA VAL A 100 -3.71 3.78 0.49
C VAL A 100 -3.17 3.37 -0.88
N LEU A 101 -4.00 2.77 -1.73
CA LEU A 101 -3.61 2.34 -3.08
C LEU A 101 -3.31 3.54 -4.00
N GLU A 102 -3.99 4.67 -3.84
CA GLU A 102 -3.69 5.90 -4.56
C GLU A 102 -2.29 6.43 -4.22
N GLU A 103 -1.87 6.35 -2.96
CA GLU A 103 -0.49 6.69 -2.56
C GLU A 103 0.53 5.69 -3.12
N ALA A 104 0.16 4.42 -3.25
CA ALA A 104 1.01 3.40 -3.86
C ALA A 104 1.26 3.63 -5.37
N VAL A 105 0.41 4.44 -6.05
CA VAL A 105 0.66 4.86 -7.44
C VAL A 105 1.99 5.63 -7.55
N ALA A 106 2.34 6.43 -6.55
CA ALA A 106 3.59 7.20 -6.54
C ALA A 106 4.83 6.33 -6.33
N VAL A 107 4.67 5.10 -5.84
CA VAL A 107 5.77 4.15 -5.63
C VAL A 107 6.15 3.45 -6.94
N ASP A 108 5.19 2.76 -7.57
CA ASP A 108 5.34 2.19 -8.91
C ASP A 108 3.96 1.95 -9.53
N ALA A 109 3.53 2.89 -10.37
CA ALA A 109 2.24 2.84 -11.08
C ALA A 109 2.11 1.63 -12.03
N THR A 110 3.22 1.13 -12.57
CA THR A 110 3.21 -0.02 -13.50
C THR A 110 2.91 -1.29 -12.73
N VAL A 111 3.66 -1.53 -11.64
CA VAL A 111 3.43 -2.68 -10.76
C VAL A 111 2.03 -2.67 -10.17
N LEU A 112 1.56 -1.50 -9.71
CA LEU A 112 0.19 -1.35 -9.22
C LEU A 112 -0.85 -1.72 -10.29
N SER A 113 -0.68 -1.21 -11.51
CA SER A 113 -1.61 -1.49 -12.61
C SER A 113 -1.67 -2.99 -12.94
N ASP A 114 -0.54 -3.69 -12.96
CA ASP A 114 -0.48 -5.12 -13.22
C ASP A 114 -1.24 -5.92 -12.16
N GLU A 115 -1.03 -5.60 -10.88
CA GLU A 115 -1.71 -6.29 -9.77
C GLU A 115 -3.22 -5.99 -9.74
N VAL A 116 -3.63 -4.73 -10.02
CA VAL A 116 -5.06 -4.37 -10.14
C VAL A 116 -5.73 -5.14 -11.27
N ARG A 117 -5.11 -5.21 -12.46
CA ARG A 117 -5.66 -5.97 -13.61
C ARG A 117 -5.81 -7.45 -13.29
N ALA A 118 -4.90 -8.03 -12.50
CA ALA A 118 -4.94 -9.44 -12.16
C ALA A 118 -6.15 -9.84 -11.28
N VAL A 119 -6.71 -8.90 -10.51
CA VAL A 119 -7.82 -9.15 -9.58
C VAL A 119 -9.15 -8.51 -10.01
N ARG A 120 -9.12 -7.53 -10.93
CA ARG A 120 -10.28 -6.74 -11.37
C ARG A 120 -11.54 -7.56 -11.61
N GLU A 121 -11.45 -8.62 -12.43
CA GLU A 121 -12.62 -9.45 -12.81
C GLU A 121 -13.13 -10.35 -11.67
N ARG A 122 -12.37 -10.46 -10.57
CA ARG A 122 -12.74 -11.27 -9.39
C ARG A 122 -13.45 -10.44 -8.33
N HIS A 123 -13.34 -9.11 -8.40
CA HIS A 123 -14.02 -8.22 -7.46
C HIS A 123 -15.52 -8.21 -7.76
N ARG A 124 -16.33 -8.02 -6.71
CA ARG A 124 -17.78 -7.83 -6.84
C ARG A 124 -18.14 -6.62 -7.70
N SER A 125 -17.27 -5.61 -7.73
CA SER A 125 -17.40 -4.45 -8.60
C SER A 125 -16.04 -3.99 -9.13
N THR A 126 -15.95 -3.72 -10.43
CA THR A 126 -14.71 -3.25 -11.05
C THR A 126 -14.46 -1.75 -10.84
N LYS A 127 -15.44 -0.98 -10.35
CA LYS A 127 -15.42 0.49 -10.35
C LYS A 127 -14.18 1.08 -9.69
N LEU A 128 -13.79 0.56 -8.52
CA LEU A 128 -12.62 1.07 -7.80
C LEU A 128 -11.30 0.64 -8.44
N CYS A 129 -11.25 -0.57 -9.01
CA CYS A 129 -10.11 -1.00 -9.83
C CYS A 129 -9.96 -0.11 -11.07
N ASP A 130 -11.07 0.23 -11.74
CA ASP A 130 -11.08 1.10 -12.92
C ASP A 130 -10.59 2.51 -12.56
N ALA A 131 -11.04 3.06 -11.44
CA ALA A 131 -10.58 4.35 -10.93
C ALA A 131 -9.07 4.34 -10.64
N LEU A 132 -8.54 3.29 -10.00
CA LEU A 132 -7.11 3.15 -9.74
C LEU A 132 -6.28 3.05 -11.03
N LEU A 133 -6.76 2.28 -12.01
CA LEU A 133 -6.09 2.13 -13.31
C LEU A 133 -6.03 3.47 -14.06
N GLN A 134 -7.13 4.23 -14.03
CA GLN A 134 -7.15 5.58 -14.60
C GLN A 134 -6.14 6.49 -13.90
N ARG A 135 -6.14 6.50 -12.55
CA ARG A 135 -5.22 7.32 -11.76
C ARG A 135 -3.75 6.99 -12.03
N ALA A 136 -3.42 5.70 -12.16
CA ALA A 136 -2.08 5.22 -12.49
C ALA A 136 -1.65 5.65 -13.91
N GLN A 137 -2.57 5.60 -14.87
CA GLN A 137 -2.32 6.07 -16.23
C GLN A 137 -2.05 7.59 -16.27
N GLU A 138 -2.83 8.38 -15.54
CA GLU A 138 -2.63 9.83 -15.43
C GLU A 138 -1.28 10.18 -14.78
N ALA A 139 -0.87 9.44 -13.75
CA ALA A 139 0.43 9.62 -13.11
C ALA A 139 1.62 9.31 -14.06
N GLY A 140 1.51 8.25 -14.86
CA GLY A 140 2.54 7.91 -15.86
C GLY A 140 2.61 8.90 -17.02
N ALA A 141 1.49 9.49 -17.43
CA ALA A 141 1.46 10.52 -18.49
C ALA A 141 2.08 11.84 -18.03
N GLY A 142 1.97 12.20 -16.74
CA GLY A 142 2.55 13.42 -16.16
C GLY A 142 4.07 13.40 -15.97
N GLN A 143 4.74 12.25 -16.11
CA GLN A 143 6.19 12.13 -16.03
C GLN A 143 6.91 12.34 -17.38
N LEU A 144 6.16 12.55 -18.47
CA LEU A 144 6.68 12.72 -19.84
C LEU A 144 6.54 14.16 -20.38
N VAL A 145 6.25 15.16 -19.53
CA VAL A 145 6.12 16.58 -19.91
C VAL A 145 7.13 17.44 -19.19
#